data_AF-A0A7J6RQP8-F1
#
_entry.id   AF-A0A7J6RQP8-F1
#
_cell.length_a   1.000
_cell.length_b   1.000
_cell.length_c   1.000
_cell.angle_alpha   90.00
_cell.angle_beta   90.00
_cell.angle_gamma   90.00
#
_symmetry.space_group_name_H-M   'P 1'
#
loop_
_entity.id
_entity.type
_entity.pdbx_description
1 polymer ?
#
loop_
_entity_poly.entity_id
_entity_poly.type
_entity_poly.pdbx_seq_one_letter_code
_entity_poly.pdbx_strand_id
1 'polypeptide(L)'
;MGDLLRVDEQQELLCDGFLLDGTAVLDESALTGEPMPVHKVAVEEGCKDFDRRNAVYAGTRCIQSSGSSDERAVMVVSAIGGLTTKGQMIRLVMFPEPVRFKYHDQLPLVYLGLFVYALLLS
;
A
#
# COMPACT_ATOMS: atom_id res chain seq x y z
N MET A 1 -3.70 12.83 12.17
CA MET A 1 -2.75 11.70 12.44
C MET A 1 -2.70 11.58 13.95
N GLY A 2 -2.93 10.37 14.49
CA GLY A 2 -3.14 10.16 15.92
C GLY A 2 -4.59 10.31 16.38
N ASP A 3 -5.52 10.57 15.45
CA ASP A 3 -6.96 10.62 15.74
C ASP A 3 -7.52 9.20 15.85
N LEU A 4 -8.53 9.00 16.70
CA LEU A 4 -9.25 7.74 16.82
C LEU A 4 -10.44 7.72 15.87
N LEU A 5 -10.58 6.63 15.12
CA LEU A 5 -11.65 6.43 14.16
C LEU A 5 -12.35 5.10 14.44
N ARG A 6 -13.67 5.12 14.37
CA ARG A 6 -14.50 3.93 14.47
C ARG A 6 -14.53 3.23 13.11
N VAL A 7 -14.33 1.92 13.10
CA VAL A 7 -14.40 1.10 11.89
C VAL A 7 -15.84 0.59 11.75
N ASP A 8 -16.61 1.23 10.88
CA ASP A 8 -17.98 0.80 10.58
C ASP A 8 -18.01 -0.32 9.52
N GLU A 9 -18.98 -1.20 9.64
CA GLU A 9 -19.21 -2.27 8.67
C GLU A 9 -19.73 -1.75 7.34
N GLN A 10 -19.42 -2.50 6.28
CA GLN A 10 -19.82 -2.23 4.90
C GLN A 10 -19.31 -0.90 4.33
N GLN A 11 -18.36 -0.25 5.00
CA GLN A 11 -17.72 0.97 4.53
C GLN A 11 -16.28 0.73 4.06
N GLU A 12 -15.86 1.53 3.08
CA GLU A 12 -14.47 1.59 2.64
C GLU A 12 -13.69 2.53 3.57
N LEU A 13 -12.52 2.07 4.02
CA LEU A 13 -11.66 2.86 4.89
C LEU A 13 -10.99 3.98 4.09
N LEU A 14 -11.06 5.20 4.62
CA LEU A 14 -10.51 6.40 3.95
C LEU A 14 -9.06 6.70 4.33
N CYS A 15 -8.54 6.05 5.36
CA CYS A 15 -7.24 6.35 5.96
C CYS A 15 -6.51 5.06 6.36
N ASP A 16 -5.19 5.16 6.45
CA ASP A 16 -4.34 4.08 6.95
C ASP A 16 -4.18 4.24 8.47
N GLY A 17 -4.08 3.13 9.18
CA GLY A 17 -3.94 3.17 10.63
C GLY A 17 -3.73 1.80 11.26
N PHE A 18 -3.83 1.76 12.59
CA PHE A 18 -3.66 0.56 13.39
C PHE A 18 -4.87 0.32 14.27
N LEU A 19 -5.33 -0.92 14.35
CA LEU A 19 -6.43 -1.31 15.22
C LEU A 19 -5.96 -1.27 16.68
N LEU A 20 -6.68 -0.53 17.53
CA LEU A 20 -6.37 -0.40 18.96
C LEU A 20 -7.32 -1.20 19.85
N ASP A 21 -8.58 -1.34 19.43
CA ASP A 21 -9.58 -2.15 20.14
C ASP A 21 -10.37 -2.98 19.13
N GLY A 22 -10.67 -4.22 19.52
CA GLY A 22 -11.49 -5.15 18.76
C GLY A 22 -10.77 -5.94 17.67
N THR A 23 -11.56 -6.46 16.73
CA THR A 23 -11.16 -7.17 15.53
C THR A 23 -11.95 -6.66 14.34
N ALA A 24 -11.33 -6.73 13.16
CA ALA A 24 -11.98 -6.33 11.91
C ALA A 24 -11.67 -7.34 10.81
N VAL A 25 -12.69 -7.67 10.03
CA VAL A 25 -12.56 -8.50 8.83
C VAL A 25 -12.58 -7.54 7.64
N LEU A 26 -11.45 -7.46 6.94
CA LEU A 26 -11.24 -6.52 5.85
C LEU A 26 -11.07 -7.24 4.52
N ASP A 27 -11.64 -6.65 3.49
CA ASP A 27 -11.41 -7.00 2.09
C ASP A 27 -10.21 -6.18 1.58
N GLU A 28 -9.04 -6.81 1.51
CA GLU A 28 -7.80 -6.19 1.01
C GLU A 28 -7.57 -6.41 -0.49
N SER A 29 -8.55 -6.98 -1.21
CA SER A 29 -8.40 -7.34 -2.63
C SER A 29 -8.00 -6.17 -3.52
N ALA A 30 -8.45 -4.95 -3.19
CA ALA A 30 -8.09 -3.73 -3.91
C ALA A 30 -6.60 -3.36 -3.80
N LEU A 31 -5.90 -3.78 -2.73
CA LEU A 31 -4.51 -3.43 -2.46
C LEU A 31 -3.55 -4.59 -2.72
N THR A 32 -3.94 -5.82 -2.35
CA THR A 32 -3.09 -7.02 -2.45
C THR A 32 -3.40 -7.86 -3.69
N GLY A 33 -4.59 -7.73 -4.28
CA GLY A 33 -5.08 -8.59 -5.35
C GLY A 33 -5.62 -9.95 -4.87
N GLU A 34 -5.58 -10.22 -3.56
CA GLU A 34 -6.06 -11.48 -2.99
C GLU A 34 -7.55 -11.39 -2.65
N PRO A 35 -8.41 -12.33 -3.10
CA PRO A 35 -9.85 -12.24 -2.93
C PRO A 35 -10.34 -12.65 -1.53
N MET A 36 -9.46 -13.24 -0.71
CA MET A 36 -9.84 -13.78 0.59
C MET A 36 -9.83 -12.67 1.65
N PRO A 37 -10.91 -12.52 2.44
CA PRO A 37 -10.94 -11.52 3.50
C PRO A 37 -9.90 -11.83 4.58
N VAL A 38 -9.26 -10.78 5.08
CA VAL A 38 -8.19 -10.87 6.07
C VAL A 38 -8.72 -10.43 7.42
N HIS A 39 -8.45 -11.25 8.45
CA HIS A 39 -8.80 -10.92 9.82
C HIS A 39 -7.68 -10.10 10.46
N LYS A 40 -8.03 -8.93 11.00
CA LYS A 40 -7.16 -8.00 11.73
C LYS A 40 -7.54 -7.98 13.20
N VAL A 41 -6.53 -7.87 14.06
CA VAL A 41 -6.67 -7.88 15.52
C VAL A 41 -6.08 -6.59 16.09
N ALA A 42 -6.67 -6.09 17.18
CA ALA A 42 -6.11 -4.99 17.94
C ALA A 42 -4.68 -5.27 18.42
N VAL A 43 -3.88 -4.21 18.54
CA VAL A 43 -2.54 -4.29 19.15
C VAL A 43 -2.68 -4.75 20.60
N GLU A 44 -1.89 -5.74 21.00
CA GLU A 44 -1.87 -6.21 22.39
C GLU A 44 -1.30 -5.14 23.31
N GLU A 45 -1.95 -4.93 24.46
CA GLU A 45 -1.49 -3.95 25.46
C GLU A 45 -0.08 -4.31 25.95
N GLY A 46 0.88 -3.43 25.68
CA GLY A 46 2.29 -3.60 26.07
C GLY A 46 3.22 -4.05 24.94
N CYS A 47 2.68 -4.42 23.77
CA CYS A 47 3.48 -4.68 22.58
C CYS A 47 3.69 -3.37 21.80
N LYS A 48 4.95 -3.03 21.51
CA LYS A 48 5.30 -1.86 20.67
C LYS A 48 5.37 -2.18 19.18
N ASP A 49 5.25 -3.46 18.83
CA ASP A 49 5.42 -3.90 17.46
C ASP A 49 4.10 -3.77 16.70
N PHE A 50 4.05 -2.74 15.86
CA PHE A 50 2.97 -2.53 14.91
C PHE A 50 3.15 -3.48 13.73
N ASP A 51 2.46 -4.61 13.79
CA ASP A 51 2.54 -5.63 12.77
C ASP A 51 1.51 -5.44 11.65
N ARG A 52 1.74 -6.11 10.52
CA ARG A 52 0.78 -6.20 9.40
C ARG A 52 -0.58 -6.78 9.80
N ARG A 53 -0.65 -7.52 10.92
CA ARG A 53 -1.88 -8.11 11.46
C ARG A 53 -2.80 -7.07 12.11
N ASN A 54 -2.24 -5.93 12.50
CA ASN A 54 -2.93 -4.86 13.21
C ASN A 54 -3.08 -3.62 12.31
N ALA A 55 -2.30 -3.55 11.22
CA ALA A 55 -2.36 -2.49 10.22
C ALA A 55 -3.59 -2.59 9.32
N VAL A 56 -4.22 -1.45 9.10
CA VAL A 56 -5.41 -1.24 8.28
C VAL A 56 -5.10 -0.20 7.23
N TYR A 57 -5.55 -0.41 5.99
CA TYR A 57 -5.19 0.44 4.85
C TYR A 57 -6.41 1.12 4.21
N ALA A 58 -6.19 2.34 3.72
CA ALA A 58 -7.16 3.08 2.94
C ALA A 58 -7.47 2.34 1.64
N GLY A 59 -8.76 2.22 1.32
CA GLY A 59 -9.24 1.49 0.17
C GLY A 59 -9.63 0.04 0.43
N THR A 60 -9.44 -0.45 1.65
CA THR A 60 -9.95 -1.75 2.07
C THR A 60 -11.38 -1.61 2.57
N ARG A 61 -12.23 -2.61 2.30
CA ARG A 61 -13.64 -2.58 2.73
C ARG A 61 -13.80 -3.38 4.00
N CYS A 62 -14.38 -2.77 5.03
CA CYS A 62 -14.72 -3.49 6.25
C CYS A 62 -15.96 -4.35 6.03
N ILE A 63 -15.82 -5.67 6.15
CA ILE A 63 -16.94 -6.61 6.06
C ILE A 63 -17.62 -6.74 7.42
N GLN A 64 -16.80 -6.93 8.46
CA GLN A 64 -17.26 -7.13 9.83
C GLN A 64 -16.33 -6.38 10.79
N SER A 65 -16.89 -5.72 11.80
CA SER A 65 -16.09 -5.13 12.88
C SER A 65 -16.71 -5.48 14.22
N SER A 66 -15.88 -5.88 15.17
CA SER A 66 -16.30 -6.27 16.52
C SER A 66 -15.35 -5.65 17.52
N GLY A 67 -15.84 -4.99 18.55
CA GLY A 67 -14.99 -4.40 19.59
C GLY A 67 -15.60 -4.48 20.97
N SER A 68 -14.78 -4.23 22.00
CA SER A 68 -15.18 -4.41 23.40
C SER A 68 -16.11 -3.30 23.90
N SER A 69 -15.98 -2.10 23.35
CA SER A 69 -16.57 -0.88 23.93
C SER A 69 -17.91 -0.46 23.29
N ASP A 70 -18.09 -0.70 21.99
CA ASP A 70 -19.19 -0.11 21.21
C ASP A 70 -19.68 -1.04 20.08
N GLU A 71 -19.50 -2.36 20.27
CA GLU A 71 -19.68 -3.42 19.28
C GLU A 71 -18.85 -3.25 17.99
N ARG A 72 -18.06 -2.18 17.86
CA ARG A 72 -17.21 -1.89 16.70
C ARG A 72 -15.75 -1.77 17.10
N ALA A 73 -14.89 -2.11 16.15
CA ALA A 73 -13.46 -1.92 16.31
C ALA A 73 -13.08 -0.42 16.24
N VAL A 74 -12.06 -0.06 17.00
CA VAL A 74 -11.50 1.30 17.02
C VAL A 74 -10.06 1.25 16.50
N MET A 75 -9.73 2.19 15.62
CA MET A 75 -8.39 2.32 15.06
C MET A 75 -7.81 3.71 15.30
N VAL A 76 -6.49 3.81 15.31
CA VAL A 76 -5.75 5.07 15.30
C VAL A 76 -5.25 5.38 13.89
N VAL A 77 -5.44 6.62 13.45
CA VAL A 77 -5.07 7.08 12.11
C VAL A 77 -3.56 7.32 12.03
N SER A 78 -2.88 6.56 11.16
CA SER A 78 -1.45 6.71 10.87
C SER A 78 -1.20 7.62 9.67
N ALA A 79 -1.96 7.48 8.58
CA ALA A 79 -1.81 8.31 7.38
C ALA A 79 -3.15 8.63 6.70
N ILE A 80 -3.21 9.79 6.03
CA ILE A 80 -4.40 10.34 5.36
C ILE A 80 -4.08 10.86 3.97
N GLY A 81 -5.09 10.88 3.09
CA GLY A 81 -4.99 11.45 1.74
C GLY A 81 -3.86 10.83 0.92
N GLY A 82 -3.03 11.68 0.28
CA GLY A 82 -1.92 11.24 -0.56
C GLY A 82 -0.75 10.56 0.17
N LEU A 83 -0.75 10.57 1.51
CA LEU A 83 0.25 9.87 2.32
C LEU A 83 -0.17 8.43 2.65
N THR A 84 -1.42 8.05 2.36
CA THR A 84 -1.87 6.65 2.48
C THR A 84 -1.13 5.76 1.48
N THR A 85 -1.09 4.47 1.76
CA THR A 85 -0.49 3.45 0.90
C THR A 85 -1.13 3.49 -0.51
N LYS A 86 -2.47 3.60 -0.57
CA LYS A 86 -3.22 3.80 -1.82
C LYS A 86 -2.82 5.11 -2.53
N GLY A 87 -2.74 6.22 -1.79
CA GLY A 87 -2.33 7.52 -2.33
C GLY A 87 -0.92 7.52 -2.89
N GLN A 88 0.02 6.86 -2.22
CA GLN A 88 1.39 6.70 -2.68
C GLN A 88 1.46 5.85 -3.96
N MET A 89 0.69 4.76 -4.05
CA MET A 89 0.61 3.95 -5.27
C MET A 89 0.09 4.77 -6.46
N ILE A 90 -0.98 5.53 -6.27
CA ILE A 90 -1.53 6.40 -7.33
C ILE A 90 -0.49 7.47 -7.72
N ARG A 91 0.24 8.04 -6.75
CA ARG A 91 1.29 9.02 -7.02
C ARG A 91 2.43 8.44 -7.86
N LEU A 92 2.84 7.20 -7.63
CA LEU A 92 3.85 6.52 -8.43
C LEU A 92 3.39 6.30 -9.88
N VAL A 93 2.08 6.05 -10.09
CA VAL A 93 1.50 5.93 -11.43
C VAL A 93 1.46 7.29 -12.14
N MET A 94 1.11 8.38 -11.44
CA MET A 94 1.06 9.73 -12.02
C MET A 94 2.44 10.36 -12.25
N PHE A 95 3.39 10.06 -11.37
CA PHE A 95 4.76 10.59 -11.40
C PHE A 95 5.77 9.45 -11.29
N PRO A 96 5.90 8.62 -12.34
CA PRO A 96 6.88 7.55 -12.34
C PRO A 96 8.29 8.17 -12.27
N GLU A 97 9.14 7.65 -11.37
CA GLU A 97 10.55 8.02 -11.42
C GLU A 97 11.12 7.61 -12.78
N PRO A 98 11.87 8.49 -13.48
CA PRO A 98 12.48 8.12 -14.73
C PRO A 98 13.46 6.99 -14.47
N VAL A 99 13.08 5.77 -14.89
CA VAL A 99 13.96 4.61 -14.85
C VAL A 99 15.18 4.97 -15.70
N ARG A 100 16.30 5.30 -15.05
CA ARG A 100 17.58 5.53 -15.72
C ARG A 100 18.06 4.19 -16.25
N PHE A 101 17.56 3.79 -17.41
CA PHE A 101 18.07 2.66 -18.16
C PHE A 101 19.49 3.01 -18.63
N LYS A 102 20.50 2.35 -18.05
CA LYS A 102 21.90 2.40 -18.49
C LYS A 102 22.15 1.95 -19.95
N TYR A 103 21.11 1.54 -20.67
CA TYR A 103 21.22 1.11 -22.06
C TYR A 103 21.51 2.26 -23.03
N HIS A 104 21.20 3.51 -22.68
CA HIS A 104 21.53 4.65 -23.54
C HIS A 104 23.05 4.89 -23.70
N ASP A 105 23.88 4.45 -22.73
CA ASP A 105 25.33 4.60 -22.82
C ASP A 105 25.98 3.56 -23.76
N GLN A 106 25.32 2.42 -24.00
CA GLN A 106 25.86 1.34 -24.83
C GLN A 106 25.41 1.41 -26.30
N LEU A 107 24.29 2.08 -26.58
CA LEU A 107 23.83 2.34 -27.94
C LEU A 107 24.87 3.02 -28.86
N PRO A 108 25.58 4.10 -28.45
CA PRO A 108 26.57 4.73 -29.33
C PRO A 108 27.75 3.80 -29.69
N LEU A 109 28.16 2.91 -28.78
CA LEU A 109 29.20 1.91 -29.05
C LEU A 109 28.75 0.85 -30.07
N VAL A 110 27.49 0.39 -29.98
CA VAL A 110 26.93 -0.56 -30.94
C VAL A 110 26.78 0.09 -32.33
N TYR A 111 26.32 1.34 -32.40
CA TYR A 111 26.25 2.08 -33.67
C TYR A 111 27.63 2.32 -34.28
N LEU A 112 28.65 2.64 -33.48
CA LEU A 112 30.04 2.78 -33.94
C LEU A 112 30.57 1.44 -34.50
N GLY A 113 30.33 0.33 -33.79
CA GLY A 113 30.74 -1.00 -34.24
C GLY A 113 30.08 -1.39 -35.57
N LEU A 114 28.79 -1.11 -35.73
CA LEU A 114 28.06 -1.35 -36.99
C LEU A 114 28.62 -0.50 -38.14
N PHE A 115 28.94 0.78 -37.88
CA PHE A 115 29.51 1.68 -38.88
C PHE A 115 30.89 1.21 -39.38
N VAL A 116 31.77 0.79 -38.46
CA VAL A 116 33.08 0.23 -38.82
C VAL A 116 32.93 -1.06 -39.62
N TYR A 117 31.99 -1.94 -39.26
CA TYR A 117 31.74 -3.17 -40.00
C TYR A 117 31.25 -2.89 -41.43
N ALA A 118 30.35 -1.92 -41.63
CA ALA A 118 29.87 -1.53 -42.95
C ALA A 118 31.00 -0.99 -43.85
N LEU A 119 31.93 -0.21 -43.31
CA LEU A 119 33.10 0.31 -44.05
C LEU A 119 34.14 -0.77 -44.39
N LEU A 120 34.28 -1.81 -43.57
CA LEU A 120 35.19 -2.94 -43.85
C LEU A 120 34.63 -3.91 -44.90
N LEU A 121 33.31 -3.99 -45.02
CA LEU A 121 32.62 -4.87 -45.97
C LEU A 121 32.36 -4.20 -47.33
N SER A 122 32.55 -2.87 -47.44
CA SER A 122 32.42 -2.09 -48.68
C SER A 122 33.77 -1.83 -49.34
#